data_AF-A0A8H4HFK7-F1
#
_entry.id   AF-A0A8H4HFK7-F1
#
_cell.length_a   1.000
_cell.length_b   1.000
_cell.length_c   1.000
_cell.angle_alpha   90.00
_cell.angle_beta   90.00
_cell.angle_gamma   90.00
#
_symmetry.space_group_name_H-M   'P 1'
#
loop_
_entity.id
_entity.type
_entity.pdbx_description
1 polymer ?
#
loop_
_entity_poly.entity_id
_entity_poly.type
_entity_poly.pdbx_seq_one_letter_code
_entity_poly.pdbx_strand_id
1 'polypeptide(L)'
;MQILGSGEKITPEALIPKFEVNRLLKQDQNGRRIAILGSIDGKQGILIAERAAFATESLEVLKAFHAAISRVNNLGDNDIYRWYLANSGAGQGEQQFHDLKLNLIWPCTEKHVKKYSDQQLRMVTETPEIYRDYVRPYMSAQREEGRLNWVFNILEGRTEQEDVILRDAGEGPDDGFLMLPDLNWDRKTMSSLHLLALVQRRDIWSLRDLKKKHIPWLRYLRQRLLEGTVKMYPELEQDQPKLYVHYQPTYYHFHIHVVNVMLEAGATQATGKAFGLENLISQLETLSGDQDASIADVSLTYYLGEASELWTNVFYPLKNGSKPAIGN
;
A
#
# COMPACT_ATOMS: atom_id res chain seq x y z
N MET A 1 -10.64 -15.48 14.91
CA MET A 1 -10.41 -15.25 16.35
C MET A 1 -10.19 -16.61 16.99
N GLN A 2 -8.95 -16.97 17.31
CA GLN A 2 -8.62 -18.26 17.92
C GLN A 2 -8.25 -18.03 19.38
N ILE A 3 -9.00 -18.66 20.28
CA ILE A 3 -8.75 -18.69 21.72
C ILE A 3 -7.70 -19.78 21.95
N LEU A 4 -6.52 -19.40 22.44
CA LEU A 4 -5.60 -20.33 23.10
C LEU A 4 -5.79 -20.21 24.61
N GLY A 5 -5.69 -21.34 25.30
CA GLY A 5 -6.22 -21.58 26.64
C GLY A 5 -5.63 -20.73 27.77
N SER A 6 -6.19 -19.53 27.94
CA SER A 6 -6.37 -18.79 29.19
C SER A 6 -7.06 -17.49 28.77
N GLY A 7 -8.28 -17.23 29.22
CA GLY A 7 -9.20 -16.20 28.70
C GLY A 7 -8.75 -14.72 28.83
N GLU A 8 -7.46 -14.44 28.99
CA GLU A 8 -6.92 -13.09 28.95
C GLU A 8 -6.63 -12.68 27.50
N LYS A 9 -7.28 -11.61 27.05
CA LYS A 9 -6.94 -10.96 25.78
C LYS A 9 -5.54 -10.35 25.91
N ILE A 10 -4.54 -10.97 25.28
CA ILE A 10 -3.20 -10.40 25.16
C ILE A 10 -3.35 -9.07 24.41
N THR A 11 -2.88 -7.98 25.01
CA THR A 11 -2.84 -6.68 24.33
C THR A 11 -1.85 -6.74 23.16
N PRO A 12 -2.14 -6.12 22.00
CA PRO A 12 -1.22 -6.13 20.86
C PRO A 12 0.22 -5.70 21.22
N GLU A 13 0.36 -4.77 22.16
CA GLU A 13 1.64 -4.26 22.65
C GLU A 13 2.47 -5.34 23.35
N ALA A 14 1.83 -6.28 24.06
CA ALA A 14 2.51 -7.36 24.77
C ALA A 14 3.15 -8.41 23.84
N LEU A 15 2.85 -8.37 22.54
CA LEU A 15 3.47 -9.23 21.53
C LEU A 15 4.87 -8.75 21.13
N ILE A 16 5.13 -7.44 21.18
CA ILE A 16 6.40 -6.86 20.66
C ILE A 16 7.62 -7.34 21.47
N PRO A 17 7.63 -7.32 22.82
CA PRO A 17 8.77 -7.79 23.59
C PRO A 17 9.03 -9.30 23.48
N LYS A 18 8.02 -10.07 23.06
CA LYS A 18 8.13 -11.54 22.86
C LYS A 18 8.71 -11.92 21.49
N PHE A 19 8.93 -10.96 20.60
CA PHE A 19 9.40 -11.24 19.25
C PHE A 19 10.87 -11.66 19.25
N GLU A 20 11.12 -12.93 18.97
CA GLU A 20 12.45 -13.50 18.83
C GLU A 20 12.95 -13.28 17.41
N VAL A 21 13.99 -12.46 17.25
CA VAL A 21 14.58 -12.12 15.94
C VAL A 21 15.34 -13.33 15.38
N ASN A 22 15.06 -13.66 14.11
CA ASN A 22 15.79 -14.68 13.36
C ASN A 22 16.73 -14.05 12.32
N ARG A 23 16.16 -13.36 11.31
CA ARG A 23 16.95 -12.76 10.23
C ARG A 23 16.28 -11.54 9.61
N LEU A 24 17.09 -10.64 9.04
CA LEU A 24 16.59 -9.57 8.18
C LEU A 24 15.99 -10.17 6.90
N LEU A 25 14.79 -9.74 6.53
CA LEU A 25 14.18 -10.07 5.25
C LEU A 25 14.50 -9.03 4.19
N LYS A 26 14.40 -7.74 4.53
CA LYS A 26 14.59 -6.63 3.59
C LYS A 26 14.91 -5.32 4.32
N GLN A 27 15.66 -4.46 3.65
CA GLN A 27 15.80 -3.05 3.98
C GLN A 27 15.43 -2.22 2.74
N ASP A 28 14.53 -1.25 2.88
CA ASP A 28 14.11 -0.36 1.79
C ASP A 28 13.78 1.05 2.29
N GLN A 29 13.11 1.87 1.46
CA GLN A 29 12.84 3.30 1.72
C GLN A 29 14.12 4.05 2.13
N ASN A 30 15.18 3.94 1.32
CA ASN A 30 16.48 4.55 1.59
C ASN A 30 17.06 4.20 2.98
N GLY A 31 16.80 2.97 3.44
CA GLY A 31 17.30 2.45 4.71
C GLY A 31 16.46 2.81 5.93
N ARG A 32 15.34 3.53 5.76
CA ARG A 32 14.46 3.96 6.85
C ARG A 32 13.44 2.92 7.28
N ARG A 33 13.32 1.81 6.54
CA ARG A 33 12.46 0.68 6.89
C ARG A 33 13.17 -0.66 6.75
N ILE A 34 12.93 -1.53 7.72
CA ILE A 34 13.38 -2.92 7.73
C ILE A 34 12.22 -3.87 7.99
N ALA A 35 12.26 -5.05 7.38
CA ALA A 35 11.38 -6.17 7.68
C ALA A 35 12.21 -7.31 8.24
N ILE A 36 11.81 -7.84 9.40
CA ILE A 36 12.55 -8.83 10.18
C ILE A 36 11.68 -10.08 10.32
N LEU A 37 12.22 -11.25 10.00
CA LEU A 37 11.60 -12.53 10.29
C LEU A 37 11.98 -12.96 11.70
N GLY A 38 11.01 -13.52 12.43
CA GLY A 38 11.20 -14.03 13.77
C GLY A 38 10.07 -14.97 14.18
N SER A 39 9.91 -15.15 15.49
CA SER A 39 8.86 -15.96 16.09
C SER A 39 8.32 -15.34 17.37
N ILE A 40 7.06 -15.63 17.68
CA ILE A 40 6.45 -15.42 18.99
C ILE A 40 5.77 -16.74 19.37
N ASP A 41 6.08 -17.25 20.56
CA ASP A 41 5.52 -18.49 21.12
C ASP A 41 5.59 -19.68 20.12
N GLY A 42 6.73 -19.83 19.45
CA GLY A 42 7.00 -20.91 18.48
C GLY A 42 6.32 -20.77 17.11
N LYS A 43 5.56 -19.70 16.87
CA LYS A 43 4.93 -19.41 15.56
C LYS A 43 5.66 -18.27 14.85
N GLN A 44 5.89 -18.41 13.54
CA GLN A 44 6.58 -17.39 12.75
C GLN A 44 5.82 -16.07 12.72
N GLY A 45 6.55 -14.96 12.76
CA GLY A 45 6.04 -13.61 12.58
C GLY A 45 7.01 -12.73 11.81
N ILE A 46 6.50 -11.64 11.25
CA ILE A 46 7.31 -10.60 10.60
C ILE A 46 7.09 -9.29 11.35
N LEU A 47 8.17 -8.70 11.86
CA LEU A 47 8.17 -7.37 12.46
C LEU A 47 8.77 -6.39 11.44
N ILE A 48 7.99 -5.37 11.09
CA ILE A 48 8.42 -4.30 10.19
C ILE A 48 8.60 -3.05 11.05
N ALA A 49 9.79 -2.46 11.00
CA ALA A 49 10.12 -1.23 11.71
C ALA A 49 10.46 -0.14 10.69
N GLU A 50 9.83 1.02 10.84
CA GLU A 50 10.03 2.20 10.00
C GLU A 50 10.36 3.40 10.89
N ARG A 51 11.27 4.26 10.45
CA ARG A 51 11.51 5.55 11.11
C ARG A 51 10.27 6.41 10.99
N ALA A 52 9.75 6.88 12.12
CA ALA A 52 8.62 7.81 12.13
C ALA A 52 9.04 9.17 11.53
N ALA A 53 8.05 9.89 11.00
CA ALA A 53 8.26 11.27 10.59
C ALA A 53 8.58 12.15 11.81
N PHE A 54 9.31 13.24 11.59
CA PHE A 54 9.50 14.24 12.64
C PHE A 54 8.17 14.92 12.94
N ALA A 55 7.87 15.06 14.23
CA ALA A 55 6.78 15.90 14.71
C ALA A 55 7.15 17.38 14.50
N THR A 56 6.30 18.14 13.81
CA THR A 56 6.57 19.53 13.42
C THR A 56 5.38 20.47 13.64
N GLU A 57 4.44 20.08 14.49
CA GLU A 57 3.14 20.73 14.65
C GLU A 57 3.23 22.09 15.36
N SER A 58 4.24 22.29 16.20
CA SER A 58 4.43 23.55 16.93
C SER A 58 5.90 23.85 17.22
N LEU A 59 6.18 25.11 17.59
CA LEU A 59 7.51 25.53 18.00
C LEU A 59 7.98 24.81 19.27
N GLU A 60 7.05 24.51 20.18
CA GLU A 60 7.31 23.77 21.42
C GLU A 60 7.76 22.34 21.10
N VAL A 61 7.09 21.68 20.15
CA VAL A 61 7.48 20.35 19.65
C VAL A 61 8.88 20.37 19.05
N LEU A 62 9.20 21.36 18.21
CA LEU A 62 10.53 21.50 17.62
C LEU A 62 11.62 21.75 18.67
N LYS A 63 11.33 22.58 19.69
CA LYS A 63 12.23 22.82 20.82
C LYS A 63 12.45 21.55 21.65
N ALA A 64 11.41 20.77 21.89
CA ALA A 64 11.48 19.52 22.62
C ALA A 64 12.28 18.47 21.85
N PHE A 65 12.07 18.34 20.53
CA PHE A 65 12.91 17.52 19.65
C PHE A 65 14.38 17.93 19.73
N HIS A 66 14.69 19.22 19.58
CA HIS A 66 16.06 19.72 19.67
C HIS A 66 16.70 19.41 21.04
N ALA A 67 15.95 19.58 22.13
CA ALA A 67 16.41 19.25 23.49
C ALA A 67 16.63 17.74 23.69
N ALA A 68 15.95 16.89 22.92
CA ALA A 68 16.11 15.43 22.97
C ALA A 68 17.32 14.92 22.17
N ILE A 69 17.95 15.75 21.33
CA ILE A 69 19.14 15.33 20.57
C ILE A 69 20.28 14.98 21.53
N SER A 70 20.76 13.75 21.42
CA SER A 70 21.81 13.19 22.27
C SER A 70 22.84 12.41 21.44
N ARG A 71 24.00 12.12 22.03
CA ARG A 71 25.08 11.31 21.41
C ARG A 71 25.45 11.78 19.99
N VAL A 72 25.78 13.07 19.87
CA VAL A 72 26.14 13.70 18.59
C VAL A 72 27.57 13.33 18.19
N ASN A 73 27.74 12.78 16.99
CA ASN A 73 29.03 12.43 16.40
C ASN A 73 29.19 13.15 15.06
N ASN A 74 30.24 13.97 14.91
CA ASN A 74 30.53 14.67 13.66
C ASN A 74 31.09 13.72 12.60
N LEU A 75 30.62 13.87 11.37
CA LEU A 75 31.10 13.12 10.20
C LEU A 75 31.96 13.99 9.26
N GLY A 76 31.81 15.31 9.32
CA GLY A 76 32.64 16.27 8.59
C GLY A 76 32.28 17.72 8.85
N ASP A 77 33.21 18.60 8.51
CA ASP A 77 33.14 20.06 8.67
C ASP A 77 33.83 20.72 7.47
N ASN A 78 33.09 21.53 6.72
CA ASN A 78 33.61 22.29 5.60
C ASN A 78 32.92 23.67 5.52
N ASP A 79 33.67 24.72 5.86
CA ASP A 79 33.20 26.11 5.90
C ASP A 79 31.95 26.28 6.80
N ILE A 80 30.77 26.48 6.19
CA ILE A 80 29.50 26.60 6.90
C ILE A 80 28.71 25.28 6.99
N TYR A 81 29.19 24.20 6.34
CA TYR A 81 28.49 22.91 6.26
C TYR A 81 29.08 21.91 7.27
N ARG A 82 28.23 21.37 8.16
CA ARG A 82 28.59 20.33 9.14
C ARG A 82 27.52 19.27 9.16
N TRP A 83 27.91 18.00 9.13
CA TRP A 83 26.96 16.87 9.16
C TRP A 83 27.35 15.87 10.25
N TYR A 84 26.33 15.30 10.90
CA TYR A 84 26.47 14.53 12.12
C TYR A 84 25.58 13.28 12.08
N LEU A 85 25.91 12.32 12.92
CA LEU A 85 24.97 11.30 13.40
C LEU A 85 24.57 11.65 14.84
N ALA A 86 23.32 11.41 15.21
CA ALA A 86 22.82 11.64 16.56
C ALA A 86 21.71 10.66 16.92
N ASN A 87 21.39 10.57 18.20
CA ASN A 87 20.29 9.77 18.75
C ASN A 87 19.21 10.70 19.33
N SER A 88 17.94 10.37 19.12
CA SER A 88 16.85 10.91 19.93
C SER A 88 16.90 10.28 21.33
N GLY A 89 16.95 11.09 22.38
CA GLY A 89 16.80 10.66 23.77
C GLY A 89 15.34 10.59 24.19
N ALA A 90 15.06 9.98 25.34
CA ALA A 90 13.76 10.10 25.98
C ALA A 90 13.57 11.57 26.40
N GLY A 91 12.64 12.28 25.78
CA GLY A 91 12.35 13.67 26.12
C GLY A 91 12.06 13.83 27.61
N GLN A 92 12.49 14.95 28.20
CA GLN A 92 12.11 15.29 29.58
C GLN A 92 10.69 15.87 29.56
N GLY A 93 9.68 15.06 29.88
CA GLY A 93 8.27 15.47 30.00
C GLY A 93 7.27 14.39 29.57
N GLU A 94 5.97 14.66 29.77
CA GLU A 94 4.86 13.78 29.36
C GLU A 94 4.67 13.67 27.84
N GLN A 95 5.33 14.53 27.05
CA GLN A 95 5.32 14.47 25.58
C GLN A 95 6.38 13.48 25.07
N GLN A 96 6.00 12.21 24.95
CA GLN A 96 6.82 11.22 24.25
C GLN A 96 6.66 11.36 22.74
N PHE A 97 7.79 11.56 22.05
CA PHE A 97 7.87 11.40 20.60
C PHE A 97 8.10 9.93 20.26
N HIS A 98 7.46 9.44 19.21
CA HIS A 98 7.69 8.09 18.70
C HIS A 98 8.68 8.16 17.54
N ASP A 99 9.87 7.59 17.69
CA ASP A 99 10.88 7.52 16.62
C ASP A 99 10.61 6.39 15.60
N LEU A 100 9.72 5.46 15.94
CA LEU A 100 9.47 4.24 15.18
C LEU A 100 7.97 3.98 15.00
N LYS A 101 7.60 3.57 13.80
CA LYS A 101 6.34 2.91 13.49
C LYS A 101 6.59 1.41 13.32
N LEU A 102 5.79 0.59 14.00
CA LEU A 102 5.90 -0.87 13.95
C LEU A 102 4.65 -1.49 13.31
N ASN A 103 4.85 -2.47 12.44
CA ASN A 103 3.80 -3.38 11.99
C ASN A 103 4.20 -4.81 12.30
N LEU A 104 3.30 -5.58 12.92
CA LEU A 104 3.52 -6.99 13.23
C LEU A 104 2.55 -7.86 12.43
N ILE A 105 3.10 -8.80 11.66
CA ILE A 105 2.32 -9.87 11.00
C ILE A 105 2.58 -11.16 11.76
N TRP A 106 1.60 -11.59 12.56
CA TRP A 106 1.73 -12.82 13.35
C TRP A 106 0.38 -13.50 13.62
N PRO A 107 0.26 -14.83 13.42
CA PRO A 107 1.23 -15.69 12.73
C PRO A 107 1.34 -15.33 11.24
N CYS A 108 2.56 -15.26 10.70
CA CYS A 108 2.77 -15.04 9.28
C CYS A 108 2.82 -16.37 8.51
N THR A 109 2.63 -16.32 7.19
CA THR A 109 2.73 -17.48 6.29
C THR A 109 3.94 -17.33 5.36
N GLU A 110 4.36 -18.41 4.69
CA GLU A 110 5.47 -18.37 3.73
C GLU A 110 5.27 -17.34 2.61
N LYS A 111 4.01 -17.08 2.23
CA LYS A 111 3.66 -16.02 1.28
C LYS A 111 4.02 -14.62 1.81
N HIS A 112 3.81 -14.37 3.10
CA HIS A 112 4.23 -13.12 3.72
C HIS A 112 5.76 -13.02 3.74
N VAL A 113 6.46 -14.10 4.08
CA VAL A 113 7.93 -14.14 4.06
C VAL A 113 8.47 -13.80 2.68
N LYS A 114 7.95 -14.43 1.62
CA LYS A 114 8.31 -14.11 0.22
C LYS A 114 8.02 -12.67 -0.18
N LYS A 115 6.90 -12.10 0.28
CA LYS A 115 6.52 -10.70 0.01
C LYS A 115 7.49 -9.69 0.64
N TYR A 116 7.90 -9.94 1.87
CA TYR A 116 8.75 -9.01 2.64
C TYR A 116 10.25 -9.34 2.55
N SER A 117 10.62 -10.44 1.89
CA SER A 117 12.02 -10.73 1.55
C SER A 117 12.50 -9.86 0.41
N ASP A 118 13.77 -9.47 0.48
CA ASP A 118 14.45 -8.82 -0.63
C ASP A 118 14.46 -9.75 -1.84
N GLN A 119 14.26 -9.17 -3.02
CA GLN A 119 14.17 -9.91 -4.26
C GLN A 119 14.48 -9.00 -5.44
N GLN A 120 15.08 -9.59 -6.48
CA GLN A 120 15.29 -8.89 -7.73
C GLN A 120 13.94 -8.53 -8.36
N LEU A 121 13.87 -7.35 -8.97
CA LEU A 121 12.71 -6.90 -9.73
C LEU A 121 12.96 -7.11 -11.23
N ARG A 122 11.88 -7.41 -11.95
CA ARG A 122 11.88 -7.68 -13.39
C ARG A 122 10.79 -6.86 -14.04
N MET A 123 11.17 -6.03 -15.01
CA MET A 123 10.19 -5.40 -15.90
C MET A 123 9.66 -6.45 -16.87
N VAL A 124 8.34 -6.51 -17.00
CA VAL A 124 7.64 -7.41 -17.92
C VAL A 124 6.66 -6.61 -18.77
N THR A 125 6.42 -7.09 -20.00
CA THR A 125 5.40 -6.55 -20.90
C THR A 125 4.31 -7.61 -21.07
N GLU A 126 3.13 -7.33 -20.54
CA GLU A 126 1.96 -8.18 -20.62
C GLU A 126 1.09 -7.76 -21.80
N THR A 127 1.05 -8.58 -22.85
CA THR A 127 0.16 -8.38 -24.00
C THR A 127 -1.28 -8.79 -23.66
N PRO A 128 -2.28 -8.40 -24.48
CA PRO A 128 -3.66 -8.86 -24.31
C PRO A 128 -3.80 -10.39 -24.25
N GLU A 129 -3.01 -11.12 -25.03
CA GLU A 129 -2.98 -12.59 -25.03
C GLU A 129 -2.44 -13.11 -23.71
N ILE A 130 -1.33 -12.55 -23.20
CA ILE A 130 -0.79 -12.98 -21.91
C ILE A 130 -1.79 -12.71 -20.79
N TYR A 131 -2.47 -11.56 -20.84
CA TYR A 131 -3.51 -11.24 -19.88
C TYR A 131 -4.66 -12.24 -19.92
N ARG A 132 -5.26 -12.44 -21.11
CA ARG A 132 -6.39 -13.34 -21.33
C ARG A 132 -6.06 -14.78 -20.94
N ASP A 133 -4.91 -15.26 -21.41
CA ASP A 133 -4.58 -16.68 -21.33
C ASP A 133 -3.97 -17.04 -19.98
N TYR A 134 -3.23 -16.13 -19.32
CA TYR A 134 -2.46 -16.46 -18.10
C TYR A 134 -2.82 -15.64 -16.87
N VAL A 135 -2.84 -14.30 -16.98
CA VAL A 135 -2.99 -13.43 -15.80
C VAL A 135 -4.44 -13.39 -15.30
N ARG A 136 -5.43 -13.33 -16.19
CA ARG A 136 -6.85 -13.34 -15.81
C ARG A 136 -7.26 -14.65 -15.13
N PRO A 137 -6.88 -15.84 -15.62
CA PRO A 137 -7.06 -17.10 -14.88
C PRO A 137 -6.41 -17.08 -13.50
N TYR A 138 -5.17 -16.59 -13.39
CA TYR A 138 -4.50 -16.41 -12.10
C TYR A 138 -5.32 -15.51 -11.17
N MET A 139 -5.81 -14.36 -11.65
CA MET A 139 -6.68 -13.47 -10.87
C MET A 139 -7.95 -14.16 -10.36
N SER A 140 -8.57 -15.02 -11.18
CA SER A 140 -9.77 -15.79 -10.79
C SER A 140 -9.47 -16.71 -9.63
N ALA A 141 -8.44 -17.56 -9.75
CA ALA A 141 -8.04 -18.49 -8.70
C ALA A 141 -7.75 -17.77 -7.36
N GLN A 142 -7.08 -16.62 -7.43
CA GLN A 142 -6.75 -15.82 -6.25
C GLN A 142 -7.98 -15.25 -5.55
N ARG A 143 -9.05 -14.93 -6.29
CA ARG A 143 -10.32 -14.45 -5.74
C ARG A 143 -11.13 -15.60 -5.14
N GLU A 144 -11.16 -16.75 -5.81
CA GLU A 144 -11.87 -17.97 -5.37
C GLU A 144 -11.30 -18.53 -4.04
N GLU A 145 -10.00 -18.40 -3.80
CA GLU A 145 -9.35 -18.77 -2.54
C GLU A 145 -9.73 -17.87 -1.32
N GLY A 146 -10.64 -16.92 -1.48
CA GLY A 146 -11.13 -16.08 -0.37
C GLY A 146 -10.16 -15.00 0.10
N ARG A 147 -9.16 -14.64 -0.73
CA ARG A 147 -8.14 -13.61 -0.40
C ARG A 147 -8.72 -12.18 -0.23
N LEU A 148 -10.00 -11.96 -0.56
CA LEU A 148 -10.70 -10.68 -0.49
C LEU A 148 -11.65 -10.53 0.72
N ASN A 149 -11.74 -11.52 1.61
CA ASN A 149 -12.67 -11.47 2.74
C ASN A 149 -12.51 -10.22 3.61
N TRP A 150 -11.27 -9.75 3.81
CA TRP A 150 -11.01 -8.53 4.57
C TRP A 150 -11.60 -7.28 3.89
N VAL A 151 -11.50 -7.17 2.56
CA VAL A 151 -12.10 -6.06 1.79
C VAL A 151 -13.61 -6.07 1.95
N PHE A 152 -14.23 -7.24 1.79
CA PHE A 152 -15.68 -7.36 1.88
C PHE A 152 -16.20 -7.11 3.30
N ASN A 153 -15.46 -7.50 4.33
CA ASN A 153 -15.83 -7.15 5.71
C ASN A 153 -15.89 -5.62 5.94
N ILE A 154 -14.97 -4.85 5.35
CA ILE A 154 -14.99 -3.38 5.45
C ILE A 154 -16.17 -2.80 4.65
N LEU A 155 -16.34 -3.24 3.40
CA LEU A 155 -17.42 -2.77 2.52
C LEU A 155 -18.82 -3.05 3.13
N GLU A 156 -19.00 -4.22 3.74
CA GLU A 156 -20.26 -4.69 4.34
C GLU A 156 -20.51 -4.19 5.76
N GLY A 157 -19.64 -3.33 6.30
CA GLY A 157 -19.89 -2.72 7.61
C GLY A 157 -19.44 -3.55 8.82
N ARG A 158 -18.67 -4.61 8.62
CA ARG A 158 -18.34 -5.60 9.68
C ARG A 158 -17.06 -5.27 10.44
N THR A 159 -16.11 -4.58 9.83
CA THR A 159 -14.79 -4.25 10.40
C THR A 159 -14.33 -2.85 10.01
N GLU A 160 -13.50 -2.21 10.83
CA GLU A 160 -12.83 -0.91 10.54
C GLU A 160 -13.81 0.24 10.21
N GLN A 161 -15.02 0.23 10.77
CA GLN A 161 -16.04 1.25 10.44
C GLN A 161 -15.73 2.60 11.08
N GLU A 162 -15.06 2.57 12.22
CA GLU A 162 -14.50 3.72 12.93
C GLU A 162 -13.40 4.45 12.13
N ASP A 163 -12.76 3.76 11.19
CA ASP A 163 -11.67 4.30 10.37
C ASP A 163 -12.16 4.87 9.02
N VAL A 164 -13.42 4.64 8.65
CA VAL A 164 -13.99 5.13 7.39
C VAL A 164 -14.22 6.63 7.50
N ILE A 165 -13.54 7.41 6.66
CA ILE A 165 -13.65 8.88 6.63
C ILE A 165 -14.70 9.38 5.64
N LEU A 166 -15.04 8.58 4.64
CA LEU A 166 -16.10 8.87 3.69
C LEU A 166 -16.75 7.56 3.25
N ARG A 167 -18.08 7.54 3.23
CA ARG A 167 -18.88 6.56 2.52
C ARG A 167 -19.82 7.31 1.59
N ASP A 168 -19.71 7.03 0.29
CA ASP A 168 -20.58 7.59 -0.73
C ASP A 168 -21.41 6.46 -1.35
N ALA A 169 -22.72 6.65 -1.40
CA ALA A 169 -23.64 5.66 -1.94
C ALA A 169 -23.72 5.70 -3.47
N GLY A 170 -23.18 6.74 -4.12
CA GLY A 170 -23.34 6.93 -5.56
C GLY A 170 -24.79 7.19 -5.97
N GLU A 171 -25.06 6.99 -7.26
CA GLU A 171 -26.43 6.97 -7.80
C GLU A 171 -27.05 5.57 -7.72
N GLY A 172 -26.27 4.57 -7.28
CA GLY A 172 -26.68 3.19 -7.14
C GLY A 172 -25.58 2.31 -6.53
N PRO A 173 -25.88 1.03 -6.25
CA PRO A 173 -24.97 0.12 -5.55
C PRO A 173 -23.64 -0.11 -6.27
N ASP A 174 -23.59 0.09 -7.59
CA ASP A 174 -22.38 -0.09 -8.41
C ASP A 174 -21.49 1.17 -8.45
N ASP A 175 -22.02 2.33 -8.05
CA ASP A 175 -21.29 3.60 -8.06
C ASP A 175 -20.69 3.94 -6.69
N GLY A 176 -21.22 3.32 -5.64
CA GLY A 176 -20.78 3.57 -4.27
C GLY A 176 -19.33 3.19 -4.00
N PHE A 177 -18.74 3.86 -3.02
CA PHE A 177 -17.40 3.58 -2.52
C PHE A 177 -17.27 4.02 -1.06
N LEU A 178 -16.18 3.60 -0.43
CA LEU A 178 -15.73 4.17 0.84
C LEU A 178 -14.25 4.51 0.78
N MET A 179 -13.82 5.41 1.65
CA MET A 179 -12.43 5.85 1.78
C MET A 179 -12.00 5.74 3.23
N LEU A 180 -10.79 5.23 3.44
CA LEU A 180 -10.19 5.02 4.76
C LEU A 180 -8.66 5.24 4.70
N PRO A 181 -8.00 5.52 5.83
CA PRO A 181 -6.54 5.61 5.91
C PRO A 181 -5.84 4.32 5.45
N ASP A 182 -4.78 4.46 4.64
CA ASP A 182 -3.88 3.35 4.34
C ASP A 182 -3.07 2.96 5.59
N LEU A 183 -2.76 1.67 5.74
CA LEU A 183 -1.96 1.15 6.86
C LEU A 183 -0.60 1.87 7.01
N ASN A 184 -0.02 2.38 5.93
CA ASN A 184 1.28 3.03 5.94
C ASN A 184 1.23 4.49 6.42
N TRP A 185 0.05 5.14 6.47
CA TRP A 185 -0.06 6.48 7.03
C TRP A 185 -0.13 6.47 8.57
N ASP A 186 0.37 7.50 9.22
CA ASP A 186 0.30 7.68 10.68
C ASP A 186 -0.99 8.39 11.15
N ARG A 187 -1.83 8.81 10.19
CA ARG A 187 -3.09 9.52 10.39
C ARG A 187 -2.94 10.92 11.00
N LYS A 188 -1.72 11.48 10.97
CA LYS A 188 -1.38 12.78 11.56
C LYS A 188 -0.63 13.68 10.59
N THR A 189 0.45 13.19 9.98
CA THR A 189 1.32 14.01 9.15
C THR A 189 0.71 14.18 7.76
N MET A 190 0.11 15.34 7.48
CA MET A 190 -0.63 15.60 6.23
C MET A 190 0.24 15.54 4.97
N SER A 191 1.50 15.94 5.05
CA SER A 191 2.45 15.79 3.93
C SER A 191 2.67 14.32 3.54
N SER A 192 2.38 13.39 4.45
CA SER A 192 2.42 11.95 4.22
C SER A 192 1.04 11.30 4.06
N LEU A 193 -0.03 12.10 3.90
CA LEU A 193 -1.39 11.58 3.77
C LEU A 193 -1.45 10.51 2.68
N HIS A 194 -2.00 9.36 3.07
CA HIS A 194 -2.23 8.22 2.20
C HIS A 194 -3.53 7.55 2.60
N LEU A 195 -4.51 7.66 1.73
CA LEU A 195 -5.84 7.06 1.86
C LEU A 195 -6.03 6.00 0.78
N LEU A 196 -6.99 5.12 1.03
CA LEU A 196 -7.40 4.07 0.14
C LEU A 196 -8.91 4.17 -0.09
N ALA A 197 -9.31 4.21 -1.36
CA ALA A 197 -10.70 4.16 -1.75
C ALA A 197 -11.05 2.75 -2.24
N LEU A 198 -12.05 2.14 -1.61
CA LEU A 198 -12.58 0.83 -1.95
C LEU A 198 -13.96 1.00 -2.60
N VAL A 199 -14.08 0.58 -3.86
CA VAL A 199 -15.36 0.64 -4.59
C VAL A 199 -16.31 -0.46 -4.12
N GLN A 200 -17.62 -0.20 -4.12
CA GLN A 200 -18.64 -1.14 -3.67
C GLN A 200 -18.87 -2.27 -4.69
N ARG A 201 -18.84 -1.93 -5.99
CA ARG A 201 -18.95 -2.91 -7.09
C ARG A 201 -17.83 -3.94 -7.01
N ARG A 202 -18.13 -5.19 -7.43
CA ARG A 202 -17.21 -6.35 -7.28
C ARG A 202 -16.74 -6.95 -8.60
N ASP A 203 -17.21 -6.40 -9.72
CA ASP A 203 -16.97 -6.86 -11.08
C ASP A 203 -15.67 -6.29 -11.70
N ILE A 204 -15.10 -5.23 -11.12
CA ILE A 204 -13.82 -4.66 -11.54
C ILE A 204 -12.71 -5.14 -10.60
N TRP A 205 -11.82 -6.01 -11.09
CA TRP A 205 -10.80 -6.68 -10.29
C TRP A 205 -9.47 -5.92 -10.34
N SER A 206 -9.22 -5.23 -11.44
CA SER A 206 -8.06 -4.36 -11.65
C SER A 206 -8.36 -3.33 -12.74
N LEU A 207 -7.37 -2.49 -13.08
CA LEU A 207 -7.50 -1.56 -14.20
C LEU A 207 -7.80 -2.26 -15.55
N ARG A 208 -7.52 -3.56 -15.69
CA ARG A 208 -7.80 -4.32 -16.92
C ARG A 208 -9.28 -4.46 -17.22
N ASP A 209 -10.14 -4.41 -16.19
CA ASP A 209 -11.60 -4.50 -16.38
C ASP A 209 -12.22 -3.14 -16.77
N LEU A 210 -11.42 -2.07 -16.79
CA LEU A 210 -11.89 -0.77 -17.20
C LEU A 210 -12.12 -0.72 -18.71
N LYS A 211 -13.22 -0.05 -19.08
CA LYS A 211 -13.75 0.07 -20.43
C LYS A 211 -14.15 1.51 -20.68
N LYS A 212 -14.32 1.89 -21.95
CA LYS A 212 -14.81 3.23 -22.32
C LYS A 212 -16.12 3.60 -21.61
N LYS A 213 -17.07 2.67 -21.47
CA LYS A 213 -18.33 2.89 -20.74
C LYS A 213 -18.16 3.25 -19.26
N HIS A 214 -17.00 2.97 -18.66
CA HIS A 214 -16.72 3.29 -17.26
C HIS A 214 -16.18 4.72 -17.07
N ILE A 215 -15.89 5.48 -18.14
CA ILE A 215 -15.34 6.85 -18.04
C ILE A 215 -16.23 7.78 -17.17
N PRO A 216 -17.56 7.83 -17.32
CA PRO A 216 -18.40 8.68 -16.46
C PRO A 216 -18.25 8.34 -14.97
N TRP A 217 -18.25 7.05 -14.64
CA TRP A 217 -18.05 6.56 -13.28
C TRP A 217 -16.66 6.89 -12.72
N LEU A 218 -15.59 6.74 -13.53
CA LEU A 218 -14.23 7.11 -13.12
C LEU A 218 -14.10 8.61 -12.84
N ARG A 219 -14.74 9.47 -13.65
CA ARG A 219 -14.77 10.93 -13.42
C ARG A 219 -15.56 11.29 -12.17
N TYR A 220 -16.68 10.60 -11.94
CA TYR A 220 -17.45 10.73 -10.70
C TYR A 220 -16.60 10.35 -9.48
N LEU A 221 -15.97 9.17 -9.48
CA LEU A 221 -15.08 8.75 -8.39
C LEU A 221 -13.98 9.76 -8.13
N ARG A 222 -13.28 10.19 -9.19
CA ARG A 222 -12.21 11.21 -9.08
C ARG A 222 -12.72 12.46 -8.36
N GLN A 223 -13.84 13.01 -8.81
CA GLN A 223 -14.41 14.23 -8.22
C GLN A 223 -14.77 14.03 -6.75
N ARG A 224 -15.48 12.95 -6.43
CA ARG A 224 -15.96 12.67 -5.07
C ARG A 224 -14.83 12.34 -4.11
N LEU A 225 -13.77 11.68 -4.57
CA LEU A 225 -12.57 11.42 -3.76
C LEU A 225 -11.86 12.72 -3.39
N LEU A 226 -11.70 13.64 -4.33
CA LEU A 226 -11.11 14.96 -4.07
C LEU A 226 -11.98 15.77 -3.09
N GLU A 227 -13.27 15.90 -3.37
CA GLU A 227 -14.22 16.61 -2.49
C GLU A 227 -14.27 16.02 -1.09
N GLY A 228 -14.31 14.68 -1.00
CA GLY A 228 -14.27 13.94 0.25
C GLY A 228 -13.03 14.20 1.07
N THR A 229 -11.88 14.20 0.39
CA THR A 229 -10.57 14.41 1.03
C THR A 229 -10.47 15.82 1.61
N VAL A 230 -10.77 16.86 0.82
CA VAL A 230 -10.67 18.26 1.31
C VAL A 230 -11.75 18.59 2.35
N LYS A 231 -12.91 17.93 2.29
CA LYS A 231 -13.94 18.10 3.32
C LYS A 231 -13.50 17.53 4.66
N MET A 232 -12.81 16.38 4.63
CA MET A 232 -12.27 15.74 5.84
C MET A 232 -11.03 16.45 6.37
N TYR A 233 -10.18 16.97 5.48
CA TYR A 233 -8.92 17.65 5.77
C TYR A 233 -8.90 19.04 5.12
N PRO A 234 -9.53 20.06 5.75
CA PRO A 234 -9.72 21.40 5.18
C PRO A 234 -8.43 22.17 4.90
N GLU A 235 -7.30 21.74 5.44
CA GLU A 235 -5.96 22.27 5.15
C GLU A 235 -5.45 21.87 3.77
N LEU A 236 -6.11 20.93 3.09
CA LEU A 236 -5.77 20.50 1.75
C LEU A 236 -6.65 21.17 0.68
N GLU A 237 -6.02 21.49 -0.45
CA GLU A 237 -6.69 21.93 -1.67
C GLU A 237 -6.88 20.76 -2.65
N GLN A 238 -7.84 20.85 -3.58
CA GLN A 238 -8.16 19.73 -4.50
C GLN A 238 -7.04 19.38 -5.49
N ASP A 239 -6.04 20.25 -5.65
CA ASP A 239 -4.87 20.03 -6.51
C ASP A 239 -3.67 19.44 -5.76
N GLN A 240 -3.78 19.24 -4.45
CA GLN A 240 -2.74 18.64 -3.62
C GLN A 240 -2.82 17.10 -3.54
N PRO A 241 -3.96 16.41 -3.73
CA PRO A 241 -3.99 14.96 -3.84
C PRO A 241 -3.62 14.43 -5.24
N LYS A 242 -2.82 13.36 -5.28
CA LYS A 242 -2.58 12.50 -6.46
C LYS A 242 -3.43 11.25 -6.34
N LEU A 243 -4.08 10.85 -7.45
CA LEU A 243 -4.89 9.64 -7.51
C LEU A 243 -4.24 8.63 -8.45
N TYR A 244 -4.05 7.40 -7.98
CA TYR A 244 -3.51 6.33 -8.83
C TYR A 244 -4.01 4.96 -8.41
N VAL A 245 -3.90 4.01 -9.32
CA VAL A 245 -4.20 2.59 -9.09
C VAL A 245 -2.92 1.76 -9.28
N HIS A 246 -2.84 0.59 -8.67
CA HIS A 246 -1.71 -0.32 -8.87
C HIS A 246 -1.95 -1.30 -10.01
N TYR A 247 -0.88 -1.58 -10.76
CA TYR A 247 -0.82 -2.75 -11.64
C TYR A 247 0.60 -3.36 -11.66
N GLN A 248 0.77 -4.63 -11.28
CA GLN A 248 -0.22 -5.52 -10.66
C GLN A 248 -0.66 -5.01 -9.27
N PRO A 249 -1.95 -5.08 -8.90
CA PRO A 249 -2.39 -4.72 -7.55
C PRO A 249 -1.99 -5.79 -6.53
N THR A 250 -1.99 -5.43 -5.23
CA THR A 250 -1.69 -6.40 -4.15
C THR A 250 -2.83 -7.39 -3.93
N TYR A 251 -4.04 -7.02 -4.30
CA TYR A 251 -5.26 -7.83 -4.23
C TYR A 251 -6.20 -7.43 -5.36
N TYR A 252 -7.01 -8.37 -5.85
CA TYR A 252 -7.81 -8.21 -7.06
C TYR A 252 -9.22 -7.68 -6.79
N HIS A 253 -9.31 -6.51 -6.16
CA HIS A 253 -10.52 -5.70 -6.05
C HIS A 253 -10.12 -4.27 -6.36
N PHE A 254 -10.79 -3.60 -7.30
CA PHE A 254 -10.37 -2.27 -7.74
C PHE A 254 -10.36 -1.28 -6.56
N HIS A 255 -9.26 -0.55 -6.44
CA HIS A 255 -9.07 0.44 -5.39
C HIS A 255 -8.19 1.57 -5.91
N ILE A 256 -8.42 2.77 -5.39
CA ILE A 256 -7.70 3.98 -5.76
C ILE A 256 -6.92 4.44 -4.54
N HIS A 257 -5.63 4.69 -4.71
CA HIS A 257 -4.82 5.39 -3.73
C HIS A 257 -5.02 6.89 -3.90
N VAL A 258 -5.25 7.57 -2.78
CA VAL A 258 -5.31 9.04 -2.72
C VAL A 258 -4.18 9.48 -1.80
N VAL A 259 -3.19 10.18 -2.34
CA VAL A 259 -1.99 10.57 -1.59
C VAL A 259 -1.71 12.05 -1.72
N ASN A 260 -1.09 12.66 -0.71
CA ASN A 260 -0.59 14.03 -0.85
C ASN A 260 0.49 14.09 -1.95
N VAL A 261 0.50 15.17 -2.74
CA VAL A 261 1.54 15.47 -3.73
C VAL A 261 2.93 15.49 -3.09
N MET A 262 3.01 15.97 -1.84
CA MET A 262 4.22 16.06 -1.03
C MET A 262 4.68 14.73 -0.42
N LEU A 263 3.89 13.65 -0.52
CA LEU A 263 4.28 12.33 0.00
C LEU A 263 5.54 11.84 -0.71
N GLU A 264 6.60 11.54 0.06
CA GLU A 264 7.87 11.00 -0.46
C GLU A 264 7.61 9.78 -1.35
N ALA A 265 8.08 9.85 -2.59
CA ALA A 265 7.80 8.83 -3.60
C ALA A 265 8.57 7.53 -3.30
N GLY A 266 7.87 6.53 -2.77
CA GLY A 266 8.37 5.16 -2.62
C GLY A 266 7.95 4.24 -3.77
N ALA A 267 8.19 2.94 -3.60
CA ALA A 267 7.82 1.91 -4.58
C ALA A 267 6.32 1.91 -4.94
N THR A 268 5.44 2.33 -4.02
CA THR A 268 3.99 2.42 -4.28
C THR A 268 3.63 3.49 -5.31
N GLN A 269 4.48 4.49 -5.55
CA GLN A 269 4.27 5.58 -6.52
C GLN A 269 5.13 5.43 -7.78
N ALA A 270 5.96 4.38 -7.85
CA ALA A 270 6.93 4.20 -8.93
C ALA A 270 6.26 3.89 -10.27
N THR A 271 6.91 4.34 -11.36
CA THR A 271 6.54 3.90 -12.72
C THR A 271 6.67 2.38 -12.85
N GLY A 272 5.76 1.76 -13.60
CA GLY A 272 5.64 0.31 -13.64
C GLY A 272 4.98 -0.31 -12.39
N LYS A 273 4.36 0.51 -11.54
CA LYS A 273 3.48 0.08 -10.45
C LYS A 273 2.25 0.96 -10.31
N ALA A 274 2.45 2.27 -10.19
CA ALA A 274 1.37 3.25 -10.09
C ALA A 274 0.96 3.72 -11.48
N PHE A 275 -0.35 3.66 -11.75
CA PHE A 275 -0.98 4.19 -12.94
C PHE A 275 -1.89 5.33 -12.50
N GLY A 276 -1.56 6.57 -12.88
CA GLY A 276 -2.34 7.76 -12.55
C GLY A 276 -3.77 7.64 -13.07
N LEU A 277 -4.76 7.96 -12.24
CA LEU A 277 -6.18 7.80 -12.57
C LEU A 277 -6.58 8.65 -13.77
N GLU A 278 -6.10 9.89 -13.83
CA GLU A 278 -6.33 10.83 -14.92
C GLU A 278 -5.73 10.33 -16.24
N ASN A 279 -4.50 9.81 -16.21
CA ASN A 279 -3.85 9.21 -17.37
C ASN A 279 -4.62 7.98 -17.87
N LEU A 280 -5.15 7.17 -16.96
CA LEU A 280 -5.97 6.01 -17.29
C LEU A 280 -7.30 6.39 -17.94
N ILE A 281 -7.95 7.45 -17.43
CA ILE A 281 -9.16 8.02 -18.05
C ILE A 281 -8.84 8.53 -19.46
N SER A 282 -7.77 9.30 -19.64
CA SER A 282 -7.34 9.80 -20.95
C SER A 282 -6.98 8.68 -21.93
N GLN A 283 -6.36 7.60 -21.45
CA GLN A 283 -6.07 6.42 -22.25
C GLN A 283 -7.36 5.72 -22.71
N LEU A 284 -8.36 5.58 -21.84
CA LEU A 284 -9.66 5.04 -22.21
C LEU A 284 -10.36 5.93 -23.25
N GLU A 285 -10.34 7.25 -23.09
CA GLU A 285 -10.97 8.19 -24.03
C GLU A 285 -10.42 8.04 -25.46
N THR A 286 -9.10 7.87 -25.55
CA THR A 286 -8.36 7.78 -26.81
C THR A 286 -8.25 6.36 -27.38
N LEU A 287 -8.69 5.35 -26.64
CA LEU A 287 -8.69 3.96 -27.09
C LEU A 287 -9.58 3.79 -28.32
N SER A 288 -9.10 3.10 -29.35
CA SER A 288 -9.90 2.79 -30.53
C SER A 288 -10.99 1.77 -30.18
N GLY A 289 -12.17 1.90 -30.80
CA GLY A 289 -13.32 1.03 -30.57
C GLY A 289 -14.50 1.73 -29.91
N ASP A 290 -15.53 0.95 -29.59
CA ASP A 290 -16.79 1.40 -29.01
C ASP A 290 -16.74 1.48 -27.48
N GLN A 291 -17.91 1.45 -26.83
CA GLN A 291 -18.05 1.55 -25.38
C GLN A 291 -17.49 0.34 -24.61
N ASP A 292 -17.26 -0.80 -25.28
CA ASP A 292 -16.69 -2.00 -24.66
C ASP A 292 -15.18 -2.14 -24.82
N ALA A 293 -14.54 -1.27 -25.62
CA ALA A 293 -13.09 -1.19 -25.73
C ALA A 293 -12.45 -0.99 -24.34
N SER A 294 -11.42 -1.78 -24.04
CA SER A 294 -10.91 -2.00 -22.69
C SER A 294 -9.40 -1.84 -22.58
N ILE A 295 -8.94 -1.54 -21.36
CA ILE A 295 -7.52 -1.66 -21.04
C ILE A 295 -7.02 -3.11 -21.17
N ALA A 296 -7.90 -4.12 -21.18
CA ALA A 296 -7.53 -5.49 -21.55
C ALA A 296 -6.98 -5.62 -22.98
N ASP A 297 -7.29 -4.68 -23.88
CA ASP A 297 -6.96 -4.76 -25.32
C ASP A 297 -5.58 -4.15 -25.66
N VAL A 298 -4.84 -3.64 -24.68
CA VAL A 298 -3.51 -3.03 -24.88
C VAL A 298 -2.42 -3.77 -24.13
N SER A 299 -1.15 -3.54 -24.49
CA SER A 299 -0.03 -4.06 -23.69
C SER A 299 0.25 -3.16 -22.48
N LEU A 300 0.54 -3.75 -21.32
CA LEU A 300 0.97 -3.04 -20.12
C LEU A 300 2.36 -3.48 -19.71
N THR A 301 3.21 -2.52 -19.35
CA THR A 301 4.57 -2.79 -18.87
C THR A 301 4.70 -2.37 -17.41
N TYR A 302 5.13 -3.30 -16.56
CA TYR A 302 5.19 -3.14 -15.11
C TYR A 302 6.28 -4.04 -14.51
N TYR A 303 6.64 -3.84 -13.24
CA TYR A 303 7.61 -4.71 -12.58
C TYR A 303 6.96 -5.79 -11.71
N LEU A 304 7.62 -6.94 -11.65
CA LEU A 304 7.34 -8.04 -10.73
C LEU A 304 8.58 -8.38 -9.93
N GLY A 305 8.40 -8.82 -8.69
CA GLY A 305 9.47 -9.45 -7.93
C GLY A 305 9.63 -10.92 -8.32
N GLU A 306 10.86 -11.43 -8.32
CA GLU A 306 11.15 -12.81 -8.72
C GLU A 306 10.49 -13.88 -7.85
N ALA A 307 10.10 -13.56 -6.61
CA ALA A 307 9.37 -14.48 -5.74
C ALA A 307 7.85 -14.48 -5.99
N SER A 308 7.33 -13.62 -6.88
CA SER A 308 5.91 -13.55 -7.17
C SER A 308 5.42 -14.77 -7.97
N GLU A 309 4.18 -15.18 -7.70
CA GLU A 309 3.51 -16.28 -8.42
C GLU A 309 3.40 -15.96 -9.93
N LEU A 310 3.14 -14.69 -10.29
CA LEU A 310 3.12 -14.26 -11.69
C LEU A 310 4.49 -14.37 -12.37
N TRP A 311 5.58 -13.98 -11.70
CA TRP A 311 6.91 -14.17 -12.28
C TRP A 311 7.22 -15.65 -12.44
N THR A 312 7.13 -16.41 -11.35
CA THR A 312 7.54 -17.82 -11.31
C THR A 312 6.72 -18.72 -12.24
N ASN A 313 5.40 -18.49 -12.34
CA ASN A 313 4.50 -19.38 -13.07
C ASN A 313 4.16 -18.88 -14.48
N VAL A 314 4.30 -17.58 -14.77
CA VAL A 314 3.93 -17.00 -16.07
C VAL A 314 5.13 -16.42 -16.80
N PHE A 315 5.71 -15.33 -16.29
CA PHE A 315 6.70 -14.57 -17.06
C PHE A 315 8.06 -15.25 -17.16
N TYR A 316 8.48 -16.01 -16.15
CA TYR A 316 9.73 -16.76 -16.18
C TYR A 316 9.67 -17.93 -17.19
N PRO A 317 8.62 -18.77 -17.22
CA PRO A 317 8.44 -19.75 -18.30
C PRO A 317 8.42 -19.12 -19.67
N LEU A 318 7.63 -18.05 -19.88
CA LEU A 318 7.56 -17.35 -21.18
C LEU A 318 8.93 -16.83 -21.62
N LYS A 319 9.69 -16.23 -20.70
CA LYS A 319 11.06 -15.76 -20.96
C LYS A 319 11.99 -16.89 -21.44
N ASN A 320 11.79 -18.11 -20.94
CA ASN A 320 12.60 -19.29 -21.30
C ASN A 320 12.02 -20.08 -22.48
N GLY A 321 10.97 -19.59 -23.15
CA GLY A 321 10.32 -20.29 -24.25
C GLY A 321 9.43 -21.47 -23.84
N SER A 322 9.12 -21.60 -22.55
CA SER A 322 8.26 -22.65 -22.00
C SER A 322 6.82 -22.13 -21.81
N LYS A 323 5.83 -23.01 -21.98
CA LYS A 323 4.44 -22.68 -21.70
C LYS A 323 4.22 -22.52 -20.18
N PRO A 324 3.60 -21.43 -19.71
CA PRO A 324 3.18 -21.28 -18.32
C PRO A 324 2.29 -22.43 -17.85
N ALA A 325 2.48 -22.85 -16.60
CA ALA A 325 1.54 -23.72 -15.92
C ALA A 325 0.55 -22.83 -15.15
N ILE A 326 -0.70 -22.78 -15.60
CA ILE A 326 -1.77 -22.19 -14.81
C ILE A 326 -2.58 -23.35 -14.24
N GLY A 327 -2.76 -23.35 -12.92
CA GLY A 327 -3.73 -24.09 -12.13
C GLY A 327 -4.28 -25.40 -12.70
N ASN A 328 -3.99 -26.51 -12.02
CA ASN A 328 -5.06 -27.46 -11.74
C ASN A 328 -5.96 -26.88 -10.64
#